data_AF-A0A1A8D5I6-F1
#
_entry.id   AF-A0A1A8D5I6-F1
#
_cell.length_a   1.000
_cell.length_b   1.000
_cell.length_c   1.000
_cell.angle_alpha   90.00
_cell.angle_beta   90.00
_cell.angle_gamma   90.00
#
_symmetry.space_group_name_H-M   'P 1'
#
loop_
_entity.id
_entity.type
_entity.pdbx_description
1 polymer ?
#
loop_
_entity_poly.entity_id
_entity_poly.type
_entity_poly.pdbx_seq_one_letter_code
_entity_poly.pdbx_strand_id
1 'polypeptide(L)'
;PDQGQPCMRCGNQCPGFRVHGWRKICVYCKCVREEHAVRSVPGQLEKMMTKLVSDFQRHSISDDDSGCASEEYSWVPPGLKPEQVYQYFSCLPEDRVPYVNSPGERYRVKQLLHQLPTHDSEPHYCNSLDEEERKELHLFSQQRKRENLGRGVVRLFPVTMTGAVCQQCGRQICGGDIAVFASRAGQG
;
A
#
# COMPACT_ATOMS: atom_id res chain seq x y z
N PRO A 1 -8.80 -2.61 -22.37
CA PRO A 1 -10.07 -2.50 -21.62
C PRO A 1 -10.30 -1.16 -20.89
N ASP A 2 -9.27 -0.32 -20.71
CA ASP A 2 -9.35 0.88 -19.85
C ASP A 2 -9.63 2.18 -20.61
N GLN A 3 -9.61 2.14 -21.94
CA GLN A 3 -9.73 3.32 -22.78
C GLN A 3 -11.11 3.96 -22.65
N GLY A 4 -11.16 5.28 -22.48
CA GLY A 4 -12.41 6.05 -22.37
C GLY A 4 -12.96 6.20 -20.94
N GLN A 5 -12.33 5.63 -19.92
CA GLN A 5 -12.80 5.73 -18.53
C GLN A 5 -12.72 7.18 -17.99
N PRO A 6 -13.71 7.67 -17.24
CA PRO A 6 -13.77 9.05 -16.78
C PRO A 6 -12.69 9.35 -15.74
N CYS A 7 -12.17 10.59 -15.73
CA CYS A 7 -11.18 11.01 -14.74
C CYS A 7 -11.88 11.53 -13.47
N MET A 8 -11.63 10.90 -12.33
CA MET A 8 -12.13 11.31 -11.02
C MET A 8 -11.53 12.64 -10.55
N ARG A 9 -10.33 13.00 -11.01
CA ARG A 9 -9.67 14.26 -10.69
C ARG A 9 -10.09 15.42 -11.59
N CYS A 10 -10.24 15.16 -12.88
CA CYS A 10 -10.52 16.21 -13.87
C CYS A 10 -12.00 16.31 -14.24
N GLY A 11 -12.82 15.31 -13.87
CA GLY A 11 -14.20 15.18 -14.31
C GLY A 11 -14.30 15.28 -15.84
N ASN A 12 -15.20 16.15 -16.29
CA ASN A 12 -15.49 16.37 -17.71
C ASN A 12 -14.36 17.05 -18.50
N GLN A 13 -13.29 17.53 -17.83
CA GLN A 13 -12.13 18.11 -18.51
C GLN A 13 -11.22 17.05 -19.13
N CYS A 14 -11.38 15.77 -18.76
CA CYS A 14 -10.72 14.66 -19.44
C CYS A 14 -11.76 13.92 -20.30
N PRO A 15 -11.56 13.78 -21.62
CA PRO A 15 -12.49 13.08 -22.50
C PRO A 15 -12.50 11.56 -22.29
N GLY A 16 -11.71 11.06 -21.35
CA GLY A 16 -11.58 9.64 -21.02
C GLY A 16 -10.13 9.15 -21.09
N PHE A 17 -9.82 8.09 -20.35
CA PHE A 17 -8.45 7.58 -20.24
C PHE A 17 -7.90 7.14 -21.60
N ARG A 18 -6.70 7.60 -21.94
CA ARG A 18 -5.90 7.05 -23.04
C ARG A 18 -4.45 7.03 -22.61
N VAL A 19 -3.87 5.83 -22.51
CA VAL A 19 -2.50 5.64 -22.03
C VAL A 19 -1.49 6.31 -22.96
N HIS A 20 -0.52 6.98 -22.38
CA HIS A 20 0.61 7.52 -23.13
C HIS A 20 1.58 6.39 -23.46
N GLY A 21 2.06 6.32 -24.71
CA GLY A 21 2.84 5.18 -25.21
C GLY A 21 4.05 4.82 -24.34
N TRP A 22 4.70 5.80 -23.72
CA TRP A 22 5.89 5.59 -22.87
C TRP A 22 5.71 5.99 -21.40
N ARG A 23 4.59 6.62 -21.05
CA ARG A 23 4.37 7.14 -19.69
C ARG A 23 3.08 6.53 -19.19
N LYS A 24 3.05 5.97 -17.97
CA LYS A 24 1.86 5.32 -17.39
C LYS A 24 0.78 6.33 -16.95
N ILE A 25 0.51 7.33 -17.79
CA ILE A 25 -0.40 8.47 -17.55
C ILE A 25 -1.35 8.65 -18.73
N CYS A 26 -2.43 9.37 -18.50
CA CYS A 26 -3.35 9.78 -19.55
C CYS A 26 -2.71 10.85 -20.46
N VAL A 27 -2.80 10.65 -21.77
CA VAL A 27 -2.32 11.62 -22.77
C VAL A 27 -3.02 12.97 -22.68
N TYR A 28 -4.29 13.01 -22.26
CA TYR A 28 -5.13 14.20 -22.27
C TYR A 28 -4.94 15.04 -21.00
N CYS A 29 -5.09 14.43 -19.82
CA CYS A 29 -5.05 15.17 -18.55
C CYS A 29 -3.78 14.95 -17.73
N LYS A 30 -2.84 14.11 -18.22
CA LYS A 30 -1.59 13.71 -17.52
C LYS A 30 -1.78 13.04 -16.17
N CYS A 31 -3.02 12.81 -15.73
CA CYS A 31 -3.32 12.06 -14.53
C CYS A 31 -2.98 10.58 -14.73
N VAL A 32 -2.57 9.92 -13.65
CA VAL A 32 -2.25 8.49 -13.66
C VAL A 32 -3.49 7.65 -13.97
N ARG A 33 -3.29 6.38 -14.34
CA ARG A 33 -4.37 5.45 -14.70
C ARG A 33 -5.41 5.32 -13.58
N GLU A 34 -4.97 5.38 -12.32
CA GLU A 34 -5.79 5.22 -11.11
C GLU A 34 -6.69 6.44 -10.84
N GLU A 35 -6.38 7.59 -11.43
CA GLU A 35 -7.26 8.77 -11.38
C GLU A 35 -8.44 8.66 -12.34
N HIS A 36 -8.46 7.62 -13.17
CA HIS A 36 -9.57 7.32 -14.03
C HIS A 36 -10.35 6.17 -13.41
N ALA A 37 -11.68 6.15 -13.55
CA ALA A 37 -12.57 5.09 -13.06
C ALA A 37 -12.38 3.75 -13.83
N VAL A 38 -11.17 3.52 -14.32
CA VAL A 38 -10.67 2.24 -14.73
C VAL A 38 -10.97 1.27 -13.61
N ARG A 39 -11.65 0.17 -13.95
CA ARG A 39 -12.02 -0.89 -13.01
C ARG A 39 -10.87 -1.05 -12.03
N SER A 40 -11.20 -0.85 -10.75
CA SER A 40 -10.28 -1.13 -9.66
C SER A 40 -9.65 -2.48 -9.97
N VAL A 41 -8.35 -2.53 -9.69
CA VAL A 41 -7.65 -3.75 -9.34
C VAL A 41 -8.66 -4.81 -8.91
N PRO A 42 -8.80 -5.93 -9.66
CA PRO A 42 -9.74 -6.98 -9.25
C PRO A 42 -9.47 -7.29 -7.78
N GLY A 43 -10.49 -7.49 -6.94
CA GLY A 43 -10.26 -7.74 -5.50
C GLY A 43 -9.28 -8.89 -5.20
N GLN A 44 -9.03 -9.76 -6.20
CA GLN A 44 -7.93 -10.72 -6.24
C GLN A 44 -6.53 -10.11 -6.05
N LEU A 45 -6.25 -8.96 -6.64
CA LEU A 45 -4.96 -8.29 -6.59
C LEU A 45 -4.80 -7.44 -5.31
N GLU A 46 -5.87 -6.88 -4.73
CA GLU A 46 -5.83 -6.37 -3.34
C GLU A 46 -5.53 -7.50 -2.35
N LYS A 47 -6.17 -8.68 -2.53
CA LYS A 47 -5.88 -9.88 -1.75
C LYS A 47 -4.45 -10.37 -1.98
N MET A 48 -3.95 -10.33 -3.20
CA MET A 48 -2.56 -10.69 -3.54
C MET A 48 -1.56 -9.72 -2.91
N MET A 49 -1.81 -8.41 -2.95
CA MET A 49 -0.95 -7.41 -2.29
C MET A 49 -0.98 -7.60 -0.78
N THR A 50 -2.15 -7.79 -0.20
CA THR A 50 -2.30 -8.09 1.23
C THR A 50 -1.54 -9.38 1.57
N LYS A 51 -1.64 -10.43 0.74
CA LYS A 51 -0.91 -11.69 0.91
C LYS A 51 0.61 -11.52 0.75
N LEU A 52 1.10 -10.77 -0.23
CA LEU A 52 2.53 -10.49 -0.41
C LEU A 52 3.12 -9.81 0.83
N VAL A 53 2.32 -8.96 1.48
CA VAL A 53 2.68 -8.23 2.69
C VAL A 53 2.49 -9.09 3.96
N SER A 54 1.52 -10.00 3.99
CA SER A 54 1.27 -10.94 5.10
C SER A 54 2.16 -12.18 5.08
N ASP A 55 2.68 -12.61 3.93
CA ASP A 55 3.57 -13.78 3.81
C ASP A 55 4.88 -13.60 4.63
N PHE A 56 5.27 -12.36 4.95
CA PHE A 56 6.37 -12.07 5.87
C PHE A 56 6.10 -12.46 7.33
N GLN A 57 4.85 -12.72 7.70
CA GLN A 57 4.48 -13.20 9.04
C GLN A 57 4.68 -14.71 9.20
N ARG A 58 4.78 -15.49 8.11
CA ARG A 58 4.81 -16.96 8.18
C ARG A 58 6.10 -17.56 8.77
N HIS A 59 7.13 -16.76 9.03
CA HIS A 59 8.35 -17.25 9.69
C HIS A 59 8.38 -17.02 11.21
N SER A 60 7.37 -16.40 11.82
CA SER A 60 7.26 -16.34 13.27
C SER A 60 5.85 -15.92 13.69
N ILE A 61 5.22 -16.77 14.50
CA ILE A 61 3.98 -16.63 15.29
C ILE A 61 2.67 -17.10 14.62
N SER A 62 1.96 -17.93 15.39
CA SER A 62 0.85 -18.83 15.08
C SER A 62 -0.38 -18.18 14.48
N ASP A 63 -1.14 -19.01 13.73
CA ASP A 63 -2.46 -18.76 13.16
C ASP A 63 -3.52 -18.34 14.20
N ASP A 64 -3.51 -17.08 14.62
CA ASP A 64 -4.70 -16.42 15.17
C ASP A 64 -5.23 -15.43 14.14
N ASP A 65 -6.01 -15.97 13.20
CA ASP A 65 -6.83 -15.27 12.24
C ASP A 65 -8.01 -14.56 12.94
N SER A 66 -7.71 -13.52 13.70
CA SER A 66 -8.71 -12.55 14.16
C SER A 66 -8.78 -11.40 13.15
N GLY A 67 -9.09 -11.74 11.90
CA GLY A 67 -9.34 -10.82 10.78
C GLY A 67 -10.64 -10.02 10.89
N CYS A 68 -11.02 -9.54 12.08
CA CYS A 68 -12.09 -8.55 12.21
C CYS A 68 -11.45 -7.16 12.12
N ALA A 69 -11.27 -6.66 10.90
CA ALA A 69 -11.25 -5.22 10.75
C ALA A 69 -12.53 -4.71 11.44
N SER A 70 -12.38 -3.84 12.45
CA SER A 70 -13.53 -3.22 13.12
C SER A 70 -14.52 -2.78 12.05
N GLU A 71 -15.84 -2.98 12.26
CA GLU A 71 -16.91 -2.83 11.25
C GLU A 71 -16.83 -1.52 10.43
N GLU A 72 -16.10 -0.53 10.92
CA GLU A 72 -15.87 0.78 10.33
C GLU A 72 -14.70 0.86 9.32
N TYR A 73 -13.65 0.04 9.45
CA TYR A 73 -12.42 0.15 8.64
C TYR A 73 -12.27 -0.99 7.63
N SER A 74 -11.79 -0.69 6.43
CA SER A 74 -11.47 -1.71 5.43
C SER A 74 -10.14 -2.41 5.66
N TRP A 75 -9.29 -1.86 6.53
CA TRP A 75 -8.03 -2.46 6.96
C TRP A 75 -7.56 -1.86 8.29
N VAL A 76 -6.94 -2.69 9.14
CA VAL A 76 -6.26 -2.26 10.36
C VAL A 76 -4.82 -2.80 10.40
N PRO A 77 -3.86 -2.10 11.02
CA PRO A 77 -2.53 -2.66 11.24
C PRO A 77 -2.60 -3.92 12.12
N PRO A 78 -1.89 -5.00 11.76
CA PRO A 78 -1.95 -6.24 12.52
C PRO A 78 -1.27 -6.10 13.89
N GLY A 79 -1.78 -6.82 14.89
CA GLY A 79 -1.19 -6.88 16.23
C GLY A 79 -1.57 -5.71 17.16
N LEU A 80 -2.49 -4.84 16.75
CA LEU A 80 -3.00 -3.75 17.58
C LEU A 80 -4.29 -4.15 18.31
N LYS A 81 -4.45 -3.63 19.52
CA LYS A 81 -5.74 -3.64 20.25
C LYS A 81 -6.70 -2.59 19.67
N PRO A 82 -8.03 -2.72 19.85
CA PRO A 82 -9.00 -1.76 19.33
C PRO A 82 -8.70 -0.30 19.68
N GLU A 83 -8.28 -0.02 20.91
CA GLU A 83 -7.95 1.35 21.35
C GLU A 83 -6.70 1.89 20.61
N GLN A 84 -5.75 1.02 20.30
CA GLN A 84 -4.53 1.37 19.57
C GLN A 84 -4.80 1.59 18.08
N VAL A 85 -5.80 0.90 17.50
CA VAL A 85 -6.25 1.15 16.13
C VAL A 85 -6.77 2.59 16.01
N TYR A 86 -7.59 3.02 16.97
CA TYR A 86 -8.08 4.41 17.01
C TYR A 86 -6.94 5.42 17.18
N GLN A 87 -6.00 5.16 18.10
CA GLN A 87 -4.80 6.00 18.28
C GLN A 87 -3.95 6.09 17.01
N TYR A 88 -3.83 5.01 16.23
CA TYR A 88 -3.07 5.01 14.99
C TYR A 88 -3.75 5.89 13.93
N PHE A 89 -5.05 5.71 13.72
CA PHE A 89 -5.77 6.44 12.69
C PHE A 89 -5.98 7.92 13.03
N SER A 90 -6.06 8.28 14.32
CA SER A 90 -6.10 9.69 14.73
C SER A 90 -4.81 10.47 14.41
N CYS A 91 -3.70 9.77 14.12
CA CYS A 91 -2.46 10.38 13.65
C CYS A 91 -2.46 10.67 12.14
N LEU A 92 -3.49 10.24 11.40
CA LEU A 92 -3.61 10.47 9.95
C LEU A 92 -4.61 11.59 9.65
N PRO A 93 -4.47 12.28 8.51
CA PRO A 93 -5.54 13.12 7.98
C PRO A 93 -6.82 12.29 7.77
N GLU A 94 -7.97 12.86 8.14
CA GLU A 94 -9.29 12.20 8.09
C GLU A 94 -9.60 11.61 6.70
N ASP A 95 -9.25 12.32 5.63
CA ASP A 95 -9.46 11.91 4.24
C ASP A 95 -8.58 10.73 3.79
N ARG A 96 -7.64 10.28 4.65
CA ARG A 96 -6.74 9.15 4.41
C ARG A 96 -7.00 7.96 5.33
N VAL A 97 -7.94 8.08 6.27
CA VAL A 97 -8.34 6.97 7.14
C VAL A 97 -9.18 5.97 6.32
N PRO A 98 -8.83 4.67 6.30
CA PRO A 98 -9.43 3.70 5.39
C PRO A 98 -10.77 3.17 5.92
N TYR A 99 -11.75 4.05 6.09
CA TYR A 99 -13.13 3.65 6.38
C TYR A 99 -13.70 2.89 5.18
N VAL A 100 -14.57 1.90 5.43
CA VAL A 100 -15.22 1.13 4.37
C VAL A 100 -15.96 2.06 3.40
N ASN A 101 -15.75 1.90 2.10
CA ASN A 101 -16.33 2.72 1.01
C ASN A 101 -15.95 4.22 1.03
N SER A 102 -14.86 4.60 1.71
CA SER A 102 -14.46 6.01 1.87
C SER A 102 -13.41 6.49 0.86
N PRO A 103 -13.13 7.81 0.78
CA PRO A 103 -11.94 8.34 0.09
C PRO A 103 -10.62 7.74 0.62
N GLY A 104 -10.50 7.51 1.92
CA GLY A 104 -9.28 6.99 2.52
C GLY A 104 -9.01 5.52 2.18
N GLU A 105 -10.05 4.71 2.01
CA GLU A 105 -9.92 3.35 1.47
C GLU A 105 -9.34 3.37 0.05
N ARG A 106 -9.92 4.19 -0.83
CA ARG A 106 -9.42 4.37 -2.20
C ARG A 106 -7.99 4.91 -2.23
N TYR A 107 -7.68 5.84 -1.32
CA TYR A 107 -6.32 6.36 -1.14
C TYR A 107 -5.35 5.25 -0.75
N ARG A 108 -5.71 4.40 0.22
CA ARG A 108 -4.90 3.26 0.66
C ARG A 108 -4.61 2.31 -0.50
N VAL A 109 -5.64 1.92 -1.26
CA VAL A 109 -5.48 1.03 -2.43
C VAL A 109 -4.52 1.64 -3.45
N LYS A 110 -4.67 2.95 -3.72
CA LYS A 110 -3.76 3.68 -4.61
C LYS A 110 -2.31 3.68 -4.11
N GLN A 111 -2.08 3.85 -2.81
CA GLN A 111 -0.73 3.78 -2.22
C GLN A 111 -0.13 2.37 -2.34
N LEU A 112 -0.93 1.32 -2.12
CA LEU A 112 -0.47 -0.06 -2.28
C LEU A 112 -0.07 -0.35 -3.73
N LEU A 113 -0.86 0.08 -4.70
CA LEU A 113 -0.53 -0.07 -6.12
C LEU A 113 0.74 0.68 -6.52
N HIS A 114 0.93 1.86 -5.96
CA HIS A 114 2.11 2.66 -6.20
C HIS A 114 3.38 1.99 -5.66
N GLN A 115 3.30 1.44 -4.44
CA GLN A 115 4.43 0.77 -3.78
C GLN A 115 4.70 -0.64 -4.35
N LEU A 116 3.65 -1.34 -4.79
CA LEU A 116 3.69 -2.73 -5.26
C LEU A 116 3.13 -2.84 -6.69
N PRO A 117 3.80 -2.31 -7.71
CA PRO A 117 3.34 -2.47 -9.09
C PRO A 117 3.23 -3.96 -9.45
N THR A 118 2.10 -4.36 -10.03
CA THR A 118 1.89 -5.77 -10.42
C THR A 118 2.86 -6.30 -11.45
N HIS A 119 3.32 -5.42 -12.32
CA HIS A 119 4.25 -5.74 -13.41
C HIS A 119 5.59 -6.25 -12.86
N ASP A 120 5.89 -5.96 -11.60
CA ASP A 120 7.11 -6.40 -10.91
C ASP A 120 6.99 -7.83 -10.35
N SER A 121 5.84 -8.49 -10.50
CA SER A 121 5.59 -9.81 -9.88
C SER A 121 4.76 -10.76 -10.73
N GLU A 122 3.90 -10.25 -11.60
CA GLU A 122 2.85 -11.01 -12.27
C GLU A 122 2.96 -10.87 -13.80
N PRO A 123 3.48 -11.90 -14.51
CA PRO A 123 3.80 -11.80 -15.94
C PRO A 123 2.62 -11.45 -16.86
N HIS A 124 1.38 -11.78 -16.48
CA HIS A 124 0.19 -11.49 -17.31
C HIS A 124 -0.20 -10.01 -17.33
N TYR A 125 0.38 -9.18 -16.46
CA TYR A 125 0.24 -7.73 -16.55
C TYR A 125 1.36 -7.08 -17.38
N CYS A 126 2.39 -7.83 -17.76
CA CYS A 126 3.46 -7.36 -18.62
C CYS A 126 3.09 -7.50 -20.10
N ASN A 127 3.64 -6.63 -20.94
CA ASN A 127 3.42 -6.71 -22.38
C ASN A 127 4.41 -7.71 -22.98
N SER A 128 3.89 -8.77 -23.61
CA SER A 128 4.63 -9.66 -24.53
C SER A 128 6.02 -10.10 -24.06
N LEU A 129 6.14 -10.56 -22.81
CA LEU A 129 7.39 -11.14 -22.31
C LEU A 129 7.68 -12.46 -23.02
N ASP A 130 8.93 -12.66 -23.45
CA ASP A 130 9.39 -13.96 -23.91
C ASP A 130 9.68 -14.93 -22.74
N GLU A 131 10.04 -16.18 -23.06
CA GLU A 131 10.27 -17.22 -22.06
C GLU A 131 11.49 -16.96 -21.17
N GLU A 132 12.49 -16.23 -21.67
CA GLU A 132 13.67 -15.87 -20.90
C GLU A 132 13.35 -14.72 -19.94
N GLU A 133 12.68 -13.68 -20.43
CA GLU A 133 12.20 -12.55 -19.64
C GLU A 133 11.21 -12.98 -18.54
N ARG A 134 10.35 -13.98 -18.80
CA ARG A 134 9.46 -14.55 -17.76
C ARG A 134 10.25 -15.21 -16.62
N LYS A 135 11.36 -15.90 -16.93
CA LYS A 135 12.22 -16.53 -15.92
C LYS A 135 12.94 -15.46 -15.11
N GLU A 136 13.47 -14.44 -15.77
CA GLU A 136 14.11 -13.30 -15.10
C GLU A 136 13.14 -12.57 -14.17
N LEU A 137 11.92 -12.28 -14.63
CA LEU A 137 10.88 -11.65 -13.80
C LEU A 137 10.56 -12.50 -12.56
N HIS A 138 10.49 -13.83 -12.71
CA HIS A 138 10.25 -14.73 -11.59
C HIS A 138 11.38 -14.68 -10.55
N LEU A 139 12.64 -14.69 -11.00
CA LEU A 139 13.80 -14.57 -10.11
C LEU A 139 13.84 -13.20 -9.44
N PHE A 140 13.63 -12.13 -10.20
CA PHE A 140 13.55 -10.76 -9.70
C PHE A 140 12.47 -10.61 -8.63
N SER A 141 11.25 -11.10 -8.89
CA SER A 141 10.12 -11.02 -7.96
C SER A 141 10.44 -11.73 -6.64
N GLN A 142 11.02 -12.93 -6.70
CA GLN A 142 11.45 -13.68 -5.51
C GLN A 142 12.54 -12.95 -4.72
N GLN A 143 13.57 -12.46 -5.41
CA GLN A 143 14.66 -11.74 -4.76
C GLN A 143 14.16 -10.44 -4.11
N ARG A 144 13.36 -9.66 -4.84
CA ARG A 144 12.71 -8.44 -4.32
C ARG A 144 11.88 -8.75 -3.08
N LYS A 145 11.05 -9.81 -3.12
CA LYS A 145 10.25 -10.24 -1.97
C LYS A 145 11.15 -10.63 -0.79
N ARG A 146 12.27 -11.32 -1.02
CA ARG A 146 13.15 -11.75 0.06
C ARG A 146 13.95 -10.61 0.69
N GLU A 147 14.50 -9.71 -0.12
CA GLU A 147 15.56 -8.77 0.29
C GLU A 147 15.07 -7.34 0.43
N ASN A 148 14.19 -6.88 -0.47
CA ASN A 148 13.89 -5.45 -0.62
C ASN A 148 12.45 -5.07 -0.23
N LEU A 149 11.56 -6.04 -0.04
CA LEU A 149 10.20 -5.82 0.40
C LEU A 149 10.09 -5.98 1.92
N GLY A 150 9.38 -5.05 2.57
CA GLY A 150 9.12 -5.08 3.99
C GLY A 150 7.88 -4.25 4.34
N ARG A 151 7.27 -4.58 5.48
CA ARG A 151 6.13 -3.83 6.05
C ARG A 151 6.56 -3.19 7.36
N GLY A 152 6.26 -1.91 7.53
CA GLY A 152 6.39 -1.26 8.84
C GLY A 152 5.44 -1.87 9.86
N VAL A 153 5.91 -2.09 11.08
CA VAL A 153 5.10 -2.63 12.18
C VAL A 153 4.64 -1.48 13.07
N VAL A 154 3.34 -1.39 13.29
CA VAL A 154 2.76 -0.41 14.23
C VAL A 154 2.80 -1.01 15.63
N ARG A 155 3.37 -0.28 16.58
CA ARG A 155 3.40 -0.64 18.00
C ARG A 155 3.67 0.59 18.85
N LEU A 156 3.47 0.47 20.17
CA LEU A 156 3.86 1.53 21.09
C LEU A 156 5.39 1.67 21.16
N PHE A 157 5.86 2.91 21.21
CA PHE A 157 7.24 3.24 21.51
C PHE A 157 7.55 2.77 22.94
N PRO A 158 8.63 2.00 23.18
CA PRO A 158 8.84 1.40 24.50
C PRO A 158 8.92 2.47 25.58
N VAL A 159 8.13 2.32 26.64
CA VAL A 159 8.05 3.28 27.76
C VAL A 159 9.38 3.45 28.51
N THR A 160 10.28 2.46 28.38
CA THR A 160 11.59 2.45 29.02
C THR A 160 12.68 3.18 28.22
N MET A 161 12.42 3.55 26.96
CA MET A 161 13.39 4.33 26.19
C MET A 161 13.29 5.80 26.58
N THR A 162 14.41 6.41 26.97
CA THR A 162 14.53 7.88 27.02
C THR A 162 14.16 8.41 25.64
N GLY A 163 13.06 9.15 25.55
CA GLY A 163 12.35 9.47 24.30
C GLY A 163 13.26 9.80 23.11
N ALA A 164 12.83 9.43 21.91
CA ALA A 164 13.54 9.78 20.68
C ALA A 164 13.17 11.20 20.23
N VAL A 165 14.00 11.83 19.41
CA VAL A 165 13.66 13.11 18.76
C VAL A 165 13.51 12.85 17.27
N CYS A 166 12.40 13.29 16.68
CA CYS A 166 12.21 13.19 15.24
C CYS A 166 13.26 14.05 14.52
N GLN A 167 14.08 13.44 13.68
CA GLN A 167 15.13 14.16 12.95
C GLN A 167 14.59 15.21 11.98
N GLN A 168 13.36 15.04 11.47
CA GLN A 168 12.78 15.95 10.48
C GLN A 168 12.12 17.17 11.12
N CYS A 169 11.37 17.00 12.22
CA CYS A 169 10.59 18.09 12.82
C CYS A 169 11.06 18.50 14.23
N GLY A 170 12.05 17.82 14.80
CA GLY A 170 12.61 18.11 16.12
C GLY A 170 11.69 17.82 17.31
N ARG A 171 10.49 17.27 17.08
CA ARG A 171 9.55 16.93 18.16
C ARG A 171 9.99 15.68 18.90
N GLN A 172 9.70 15.65 20.19
CA GLN A 172 9.94 14.50 21.05
C GLN A 172 8.94 13.38 20.75
N ILE A 173 9.45 12.15 20.76
CA ILE A 173 8.71 10.89 20.68
C ILE A 173 8.78 10.27 22.06
N CYS A 174 7.65 10.24 22.76
CA CYS A 174 7.54 9.82 24.14
C CYS A 174 7.34 8.30 24.25
N GLY A 175 7.74 7.77 25.41
CA GLY A 175 7.38 6.41 25.81
C GLY A 175 5.87 6.22 25.79
N GLY A 176 5.38 5.20 25.07
CA GLY A 176 3.96 4.93 24.92
C GLY A 176 3.33 5.53 23.66
N ASP A 177 4.03 6.38 22.90
CA ASP A 177 3.50 6.91 21.64
C ASP A 177 3.30 5.80 20.61
N ILE A 178 2.25 5.90 19.79
CA ILE A 178 2.08 4.97 18.66
C ILE A 178 3.06 5.32 17.54
N ALA A 179 3.83 4.33 17.09
CA ALA A 179 4.88 4.54 16.09
C ALA A 179 4.94 3.39 15.07
N VAL A 180 5.46 3.71 13.88
CA VAL A 180 5.73 2.73 12.82
C VAL A 180 7.21 2.41 12.79
N PHE A 181 7.56 1.13 12.93
CA PHE A 181 8.94 0.64 12.90
C PHE A 181 9.20 -0.10 11.59
N ALA A 182 10.17 0.37 10.81
CA ALA A 182 10.55 -0.25 9.54
C ALA A 182 11.98 -0.82 9.65
N SER A 183 12.11 -2.09 10.03
CA SER A 183 13.41 -2.75 10.24
C SER A 183 14.29 -2.79 8.99
N ARG A 184 13.68 -2.68 7.80
CA ARG A 184 14.37 -2.73 6.50
C ARG A 184 14.60 -1.36 5.87
N ALA A 185 14.24 -0.26 6.54
CA ALA A 185 14.41 1.09 5.99
C ALA A 185 15.87 1.59 6.03
N GLY A 186 16.81 0.79 6.55
CA GLY A 186 18.20 1.21 6.77
C GLY A 186 18.35 2.16 7.96
N GLN A 187 19.59 2.55 8.29
CA GLN A 187 19.85 3.70 9.15
C GLN A 187 19.75 4.94 8.25
N GLY A 188 18.66 5.70 8.40
CA GLY A 188 18.48 7.00 7.75
C GLY A 188 19.40 8.06 8.33
#